data_AF-A0A4V0XJI8-F1
#
_entry.id   AF-A0A4V0XJI8-F1
#
_cell.length_a   1.000
_cell.length_b   1.000
_cell.length_c   1.000
_cell.angle_alpha   90.00
_cell.angle_beta   90.00
_cell.angle_gamma   90.00
#
_symmetry.space_group_name_H-M   'P 1'
#
loop_
_entity.id
_entity.type
_entity.pdbx_description
1 polymer ?
#
loop_
_entity_poly.entity_id
_entity_poly.type
_entity_poly.pdbx_seq_one_letter_code
_entity_poly.pdbx_strand_id
1 'polypeptide(L)'
;MESASAVADTLWEARRGERPGGSMRTAVDPASVVICAELPTGMTAAARAAWGRHAAGRRCPVTWAADPETIAAAGAVAAQDEFALAIAPEWLESKRTLRERIATARQALPGLAAAVLRGPRPLDHHALLAAEGIRIVVVDAFGPEPRGSRRPAPAGWACRLPVWGLWEVRAAPRESRGLWGWLNGPLSQLRPGSLRILRVGKVPMGPSGPVSTRLDRYAAWAERRQTGQRARVVGLSDLATTLAGGGEPPLTGSILKAA
;
A
#
# COMPACT_ATOMS: atom_id res chain seq x y z
N MET A 1 57.26 12.11 -53.71
CA MET A 1 57.63 10.69 -53.57
C MET A 1 58.02 10.50 -52.11
N GLU A 2 57.48 9.47 -51.45
CA GLU A 2 57.57 9.17 -50.00
C GLU A 2 56.79 10.13 -49.09
N SER A 3 56.02 9.73 -48.07
CA SER A 3 55.51 8.42 -47.64
C SER A 3 54.36 8.73 -46.66
N ALA A 4 53.12 8.57 -47.12
CA ALA A 4 51.92 8.62 -46.30
C ALA A 4 51.60 7.20 -45.82
N SER A 5 52.29 6.70 -44.79
CA SER A 5 52.06 5.33 -44.27
C SER A 5 52.66 5.10 -42.87
N ALA A 6 52.45 6.01 -41.91
CA ALA A 6 52.99 5.78 -40.55
C ALA A 6 52.23 6.46 -39.40
N VAL A 7 50.94 6.81 -39.55
CA VAL A 7 50.16 7.46 -38.47
C VAL A 7 48.83 6.74 -38.16
N ALA A 8 48.53 5.63 -38.83
CA ALA A 8 47.26 4.91 -38.63
C ALA A 8 47.33 3.71 -37.66
N ASP A 9 48.53 3.24 -37.27
CA ASP A 9 48.67 2.00 -36.49
C ASP A 9 48.86 2.19 -34.97
N THR A 10 48.94 3.43 -34.46
CA THR A 10 49.18 3.68 -33.02
C THR A 10 47.92 4.11 -32.25
N LEU A 11 46.73 4.06 -32.87
CA LEU A 11 45.46 4.47 -32.26
C LEU A 11 44.42 3.33 -32.14
N TRP A 12 44.77 2.10 -32.54
CA TRP A 12 43.87 0.93 -32.45
C TRP A 12 44.07 0.05 -31.20
N GLU A 13 45.25 0.09 -30.54
CA GLU A 13 45.54 -0.82 -29.42
C GLU A 13 45.17 -0.30 -28.02
N ALA A 14 44.66 0.93 -27.89
CA ALA A 14 44.19 1.48 -26.61
C ALA A 14 42.70 1.24 -26.29
N ARG A 15 42.02 0.32 -27.01
CA ARG A 15 40.59 -0.03 -26.82
C ARG A 15 40.35 -1.49 -26.45
N ARG A 16 41.28 -2.14 -25.73
CA ARG A 16 41.05 -3.45 -25.12
C ARG A 16 41.40 -3.40 -23.64
N GLY A 17 40.56 -2.75 -22.84
CA GLY A 17 40.88 -2.52 -21.43
C GLY A 17 39.73 -2.17 -20.50
N GLU A 18 38.46 -2.27 -20.90
CA GLU A 18 37.36 -2.20 -19.94
C GLU A 18 36.36 -3.30 -20.25
N ARG A 19 36.54 -4.44 -19.58
CA ARG A 19 35.43 -5.37 -19.38
C ARG A 19 34.43 -4.62 -18.49
N PRO A 20 33.18 -4.35 -18.91
CA PRO A 20 32.14 -4.00 -17.98
C PRO A 20 31.79 -5.27 -17.20
N GLY A 21 32.66 -5.65 -16.27
CA GLY A 21 32.35 -6.52 -15.14
C GLY A 21 31.50 -5.73 -14.14
N GLY A 22 30.46 -5.06 -14.63
CA GLY A 22 29.39 -4.55 -13.80
C GLY A 22 28.71 -5.79 -13.24
N SER A 23 29.12 -6.18 -12.03
CA SER A 23 28.36 -7.10 -11.19
C SER A 23 26.92 -6.58 -11.19
N MET A 24 26.10 -7.17 -12.04
CA MET A 24 24.68 -6.93 -12.15
C MET A 24 24.09 -7.48 -10.86
N ARG A 25 24.26 -6.71 -9.77
CA ARG A 25 23.47 -6.86 -8.56
C ARG A 25 22.05 -6.72 -9.07
N THR A 26 21.39 -7.84 -9.27
CA THR A 26 19.97 -7.89 -9.58
C THR A 26 19.32 -7.02 -8.52
N ALA A 27 18.80 -5.87 -8.96
CA ALA A 27 18.17 -4.91 -8.06
C ALA A 27 17.01 -5.66 -7.43
N VAL A 28 17.17 -6.03 -6.16
CA VAL A 28 16.14 -6.80 -5.47
C VAL A 28 15.04 -5.82 -5.10
N ASP A 29 13.84 -6.04 -5.62
CA ASP A 29 12.70 -5.15 -5.35
C ASP A 29 12.48 -5.00 -3.84
N PRO A 30 12.39 -3.77 -3.32
CA PRO A 30 12.12 -3.56 -1.90
C PRO A 30 10.73 -4.06 -1.53
N ALA A 31 10.55 -4.42 -0.26
CA ALA A 31 9.22 -4.78 0.23
C ALA A 31 8.27 -3.57 0.19
N SER A 32 6.99 -3.80 -0.08
CA SER A 32 5.95 -2.77 0.01
C SER A 32 5.33 -2.77 1.40
N VAL A 33 5.25 -1.62 2.03
CA VAL A 33 4.66 -1.44 3.36
C VAL A 33 3.52 -0.43 3.27
N VAL A 34 2.37 -0.77 3.83
CA VAL A 34 1.27 0.18 4.07
C VAL A 34 1.00 0.24 5.57
N ILE A 35 0.83 1.44 6.10
CA ILE A 35 0.43 1.66 7.49
C ILE A 35 -1.02 2.12 7.49
N CYS A 36 -1.91 1.33 8.08
CA CYS A 36 -3.31 1.69 8.26
C CYS A 36 -3.59 1.98 9.75
N ALA A 37 -4.10 3.17 10.02
CA ALA A 37 -4.57 3.59 11.34
C ALA A 37 -6.06 3.90 11.27
N GLU A 38 -6.79 3.70 12.37
CA GLU A 38 -8.22 4.01 12.43
C GLU A 38 -8.45 5.24 13.30
N LEU A 39 -9.20 6.21 12.76
CA LEU A 39 -9.62 7.37 13.51
C LEU A 39 -10.78 7.00 14.44
N PRO A 40 -10.83 7.55 15.66
CA PRO A 40 -11.98 7.35 16.52
C PRO A 40 -13.19 8.08 15.94
N THR A 41 -14.36 7.51 16.17
CA THR A 41 -15.63 8.14 15.79
C THR A 41 -15.92 9.33 16.70
N GLY A 42 -16.65 10.34 16.20
CA GLY A 42 -17.08 11.47 17.01
C GLY A 42 -15.95 12.40 17.50
N MET A 43 -14.86 12.54 16.73
CA MET A 43 -13.76 13.44 17.07
C MET A 43 -14.22 14.89 17.24
N THR A 44 -13.89 15.48 18.39
CA THR A 44 -14.06 16.91 18.65
C THR A 44 -13.22 17.75 17.68
N ALA A 45 -13.60 19.01 17.48
CA ALA A 45 -12.84 19.93 16.63
C ALA A 45 -11.38 20.09 17.10
N ALA A 46 -11.16 20.15 18.43
CA ALA A 46 -9.82 20.22 19.02
C ALA A 46 -8.99 18.96 18.74
N ALA A 47 -9.58 17.77 18.94
CA ALA A 47 -8.92 16.49 18.64
C ALA A 47 -8.55 16.38 17.15
N ARG A 48 -9.42 16.90 16.27
CA ARG A 48 -9.20 16.92 14.83
C ARG A 48 -8.09 17.87 14.40
N ALA A 49 -8.07 19.09 14.93
CA ALA A 49 -6.99 20.02 14.66
C ALA A 49 -5.64 19.47 15.14
N ALA A 50 -5.62 18.83 16.31
CA ALA A 50 -4.43 18.20 16.85
C ALA A 50 -3.97 16.99 16.02
N TRP A 51 -4.92 16.18 15.53
CA TRP A 51 -4.64 15.12 14.58
C TRP A 51 -4.06 15.65 13.26
N GLY A 52 -4.65 16.67 12.65
CA GLY A 52 -4.15 17.25 11.39
C GLY A 52 -2.72 17.76 11.51
N ARG A 53 -2.38 18.42 12.63
CA ARG A 53 -0.98 18.83 12.91
C ARG A 53 -0.03 17.64 13.03
N HIS A 54 -0.47 16.58 13.72
CA HIS A 54 0.35 15.37 13.85
C HIS A 54 0.54 14.69 12.49
N ALA A 55 -0.52 14.57 11.69
CA ALA A 55 -0.46 13.94 10.37
C ALA A 55 0.46 14.70 9.41
N ALA A 56 0.35 16.04 9.37
CA ALA A 56 1.22 16.90 8.56
C ALA A 56 2.72 16.82 8.93
N GLY A 57 3.04 16.46 10.18
CA GLY A 57 4.43 16.33 10.65
C GLY A 57 5.11 15.00 10.28
N ARG A 58 4.39 14.05 9.66
CA ARG A 58 4.92 12.70 9.40
C ARG A 58 5.74 12.66 8.13
N ARG A 59 6.78 11.81 8.13
CA ARG A 59 7.61 11.55 6.94
C ARG A 59 7.23 10.27 6.21
N CYS A 60 6.34 9.46 6.80
CA CYS A 60 5.80 8.26 6.17
C CYS A 60 4.30 8.40 5.89
N PRO A 61 3.82 7.95 4.73
CA PRO A 61 2.39 7.94 4.44
C PRO A 61 1.66 6.99 5.41
N VAL A 62 0.47 7.42 5.84
CA VAL A 62 -0.46 6.62 6.64
C VAL A 62 -1.82 6.73 6.01
N THR A 63 -2.46 5.58 5.79
CA THR A 63 -3.86 5.57 5.39
C THR A 63 -4.76 5.56 6.62
N TRP A 64 -5.60 6.58 6.74
CA TRP A 64 -6.54 6.75 7.85
C TRP A 64 -7.89 6.11 7.50
N ALA A 65 -8.20 4.99 8.15
CA ALA A 65 -9.49 4.35 8.07
C ALA A 65 -10.50 5.05 8.98
N ALA A 66 -11.64 5.46 8.44
CA ALA A 66 -12.65 6.19 9.18
C ALA A 66 -14.07 5.93 8.63
N ASP A 67 -15.09 6.16 9.45
CA ASP A 67 -16.49 6.15 9.02
C ASP A 67 -16.81 7.41 8.17
N PRO A 68 -17.94 7.43 7.42
CA PRO A 68 -18.29 8.56 6.55
C PRO A 68 -18.34 9.91 7.27
N GLU A 69 -18.90 9.93 8.48
CA GLU A 69 -19.04 11.14 9.30
C GLU A 69 -17.67 11.69 9.72
N THR A 70 -16.74 10.81 10.10
CA THR A 70 -15.38 11.17 10.46
C THR A 70 -14.56 11.57 9.25
N ILE A 71 -14.76 10.95 8.07
CA ILE A 71 -14.15 11.38 6.80
C ILE A 71 -14.62 12.79 6.46
N ALA A 72 -15.93 13.08 6.53
CA ALA A 72 -16.47 14.41 6.29
C ALA A 72 -15.87 15.45 7.24
N ALA A 73 -15.73 15.07 8.50
CA ALA A 73 -15.18 15.94 9.52
C ALA A 73 -13.68 16.21 9.30
N ALA A 74 -12.90 15.16 8.99
CA ALA A 74 -11.44 15.17 8.91
C ALA A 74 -10.88 15.65 7.56
N GLY A 75 -11.58 15.36 6.44
CA GLY A 75 -11.12 15.71 5.09
C GLY A 75 -10.89 17.21 4.89
N ALA A 76 -11.64 18.06 5.61
CA ALA A 76 -11.44 19.50 5.61
C ALA A 76 -10.10 19.95 6.23
N VAL A 77 -9.51 19.14 7.12
CA VAL A 77 -8.31 19.49 7.90
C VAL A 77 -7.03 18.91 7.30
N ALA A 78 -7.15 17.89 6.45
CA ALA A 78 -6.03 17.04 6.04
C ALA A 78 -6.12 16.67 4.56
N ALA A 79 -6.14 17.69 3.70
CA ALA A 79 -6.33 17.51 2.25
C ALA A 79 -5.23 16.66 1.56
N GLN A 80 -4.07 16.50 2.19
CA GLN A 80 -2.94 15.72 1.67
C GLN A 80 -2.87 14.30 2.25
N ASP A 81 -3.64 14.01 3.30
CA ASP A 81 -3.65 12.67 3.91
C ASP A 81 -4.52 11.72 3.11
N GLU A 82 -4.13 10.45 3.14
CA GLU A 82 -4.88 9.41 2.49
C GLU A 82 -5.93 8.81 3.44
N PHE A 83 -7.17 8.70 2.95
CA PHE A 83 -8.26 8.08 3.69
C PHE A 83 -8.72 6.77 3.05
N ALA A 84 -9.24 5.89 3.90
CA ALA A 84 -9.98 4.71 3.50
C ALA A 84 -11.30 4.62 4.26
N LEU A 85 -12.34 4.10 3.63
CA LEU A 85 -13.61 3.83 4.30
C LEU A 85 -13.45 2.67 5.28
N ALA A 86 -13.68 2.89 6.57
CA ALA A 86 -13.82 1.81 7.53
C ALA A 86 -15.20 1.17 7.37
N ILE A 87 -15.26 0.02 6.71
CA ILE A 87 -16.51 -0.71 6.51
C ILE A 87 -16.87 -1.42 7.81
N ALA A 88 -18.01 -1.03 8.40
CA ALA A 88 -18.57 -1.75 9.53
C ALA A 88 -19.22 -3.07 9.03
N PRO A 89 -18.99 -4.22 9.70
CA PRO A 89 -19.52 -5.51 9.26
C PRO A 89 -21.04 -5.52 9.02
N GLU A 90 -21.80 -4.80 9.82
CA GLU A 90 -23.26 -4.66 9.72
C GLU A 90 -23.71 -3.99 8.41
N TRP A 91 -22.88 -3.16 7.78
CA TRP A 91 -23.23 -2.55 6.49
C TRP A 91 -23.28 -3.58 5.36
N LEU A 92 -22.58 -4.71 5.51
CA LEU A 92 -22.57 -5.79 4.53
C LEU A 92 -23.87 -6.62 4.54
N GLU A 93 -24.79 -6.36 5.46
CA GLU A 93 -26.10 -7.03 5.50
C GLU A 93 -27.07 -6.45 4.46
N SER A 94 -26.78 -5.27 3.93
CA SER A 94 -27.63 -4.59 2.97
C SER A 94 -26.83 -3.83 1.94
N LYS A 95 -27.00 -4.19 0.66
CA LYS A 95 -26.43 -3.44 -0.48
C LYS A 95 -26.82 -1.97 -0.45
N ARG A 96 -28.06 -1.68 -0.02
CA ARG A 96 -28.56 -0.31 0.11
C ARG A 96 -27.77 0.46 1.17
N THR A 97 -27.63 -0.10 2.37
CA THR A 97 -26.88 0.52 3.46
C THR A 97 -25.42 0.76 3.06
N LEU A 98 -24.76 -0.24 2.46
CA LEU A 98 -23.39 -0.10 2.00
C LEU A 98 -23.26 1.04 0.97
N ARG A 99 -24.16 1.10 -0.02
CA ARG A 99 -24.17 2.16 -1.03
C ARG A 99 -24.38 3.54 -0.41
N GLU A 100 -25.36 3.69 0.47
CA GLU A 100 -25.63 4.96 1.17
C GLU A 100 -24.40 5.43 1.95
N ARG A 101 -23.72 4.53 2.67
CA ARG A 101 -22.50 4.86 3.42
C ARG A 101 -21.33 5.26 2.52
N ILE A 102 -21.13 4.57 1.39
CA ILE A 102 -20.11 4.95 0.41
C ILE A 102 -20.43 6.31 -0.21
N ALA A 103 -21.68 6.54 -0.60
CA ALA A 103 -22.12 7.81 -1.17
C ALA A 103 -21.86 8.98 -0.22
N THR A 104 -22.22 8.85 1.06
CA THR A 104 -21.93 9.86 2.09
C THR A 104 -20.43 10.12 2.22
N ALA A 105 -19.60 9.08 2.27
CA ALA A 105 -18.15 9.24 2.37
C ALA A 105 -17.57 9.93 1.12
N ARG A 106 -18.11 9.65 -0.06
CA ARG A 106 -17.67 10.26 -1.33
C ARG A 106 -18.13 11.69 -1.52
N GLN A 107 -19.26 12.09 -0.95
CA GLN A 107 -19.65 13.50 -0.91
C GLN A 107 -18.60 14.35 -0.17
N ALA A 108 -18.01 13.79 0.90
CA ALA A 108 -16.91 14.41 1.61
C ALA A 108 -15.56 14.29 0.90
N LEU A 109 -15.28 13.14 0.30
CA LEU A 109 -14.02 12.84 -0.37
C LEU A 109 -14.27 12.17 -1.74
N PRO A 110 -14.44 12.96 -2.82
CA PRO A 110 -14.82 12.43 -4.13
C PRO A 110 -13.87 11.38 -4.71
N GLY A 111 -12.58 11.46 -4.33
CA GLY A 111 -11.51 10.53 -4.75
C GLY A 111 -11.33 9.28 -3.89
N LEU A 112 -12.22 9.03 -2.91
CA LEU A 112 -12.13 7.86 -2.03
C LEU A 112 -12.19 6.55 -2.85
N ALA A 113 -11.06 5.82 -2.88
CA ALA A 113 -10.90 4.60 -3.67
C ALA A 113 -10.45 3.38 -2.83
N ALA A 114 -10.26 3.56 -1.53
CA ALA A 114 -9.79 2.53 -0.62
C ALA A 114 -10.79 2.28 0.51
N ALA A 115 -10.85 1.03 0.96
CA ALA A 115 -11.63 0.64 2.13
C ALA A 115 -10.88 -0.34 3.03
N VAL A 116 -11.32 -0.45 4.28
CA VAL A 116 -10.80 -1.38 5.27
C VAL A 116 -11.97 -2.08 5.94
N LEU A 117 -12.02 -3.40 5.81
CA LEU A 117 -12.91 -4.26 6.59
C LEU A 117 -12.11 -4.94 7.72
N ARG A 118 -12.67 -4.93 8.91
CA ARG A 118 -12.09 -5.58 10.09
C ARG A 118 -12.96 -6.70 10.60
N GLY A 119 -12.31 -7.67 11.22
CA GLY A 119 -12.95 -8.83 11.83
C GLY A 119 -12.98 -10.05 10.91
N PRO A 120 -13.52 -11.16 11.40
CA PRO A 120 -13.46 -12.45 10.71
C PRO A 120 -14.45 -12.55 9.54
N ARG A 121 -15.44 -11.66 9.47
CA ARG A 121 -16.46 -11.65 8.41
C ARG A 121 -15.76 -11.38 7.05
N PRO A 122 -15.89 -12.29 6.07
CA PRO A 122 -15.41 -12.03 4.73
C PRO A 122 -16.09 -10.81 4.11
N LEU A 123 -15.41 -10.19 3.16
CA LEU A 123 -16.02 -9.15 2.34
C LEU A 123 -17.11 -9.77 1.46
N ASP A 124 -18.24 -9.08 1.37
CA ASP A 124 -19.35 -9.39 0.46
C ASP A 124 -19.63 -8.14 -0.40
N HIS A 125 -20.50 -8.27 -1.39
CA HIS A 125 -20.90 -7.20 -2.32
C HIS A 125 -19.72 -6.61 -3.12
N HIS A 126 -18.76 -7.46 -3.53
CA HIS A 126 -17.58 -7.06 -4.31
C HIS A 126 -17.94 -6.23 -5.56
N ALA A 127 -18.94 -6.66 -6.33
CA ALA A 127 -19.37 -5.95 -7.53
C ALA A 127 -19.92 -4.55 -7.22
N LEU A 128 -20.59 -4.38 -6.07
CA LEU A 128 -21.07 -3.08 -5.62
C LEU A 128 -19.89 -2.16 -5.30
N LEU A 129 -18.93 -2.64 -4.51
CA LEU A 129 -17.74 -1.85 -4.16
C LEU A 129 -16.97 -1.39 -5.39
N ALA A 130 -16.77 -2.29 -6.36
CA ALA A 130 -16.14 -1.97 -7.64
C ALA A 130 -16.94 -0.91 -8.42
N ALA A 131 -18.26 -1.06 -8.52
CA ALA A 131 -19.14 -0.12 -9.22
C ALA A 131 -19.16 1.26 -8.55
N GLU A 132 -19.10 1.31 -7.22
CA GLU A 132 -18.98 2.55 -6.44
C GLU A 132 -17.54 3.10 -6.43
N GLY A 133 -16.64 2.56 -7.25
CA GLY A 133 -15.29 3.07 -7.48
C GLY A 133 -14.25 2.74 -6.40
N ILE A 134 -14.58 1.89 -5.43
CA ILE A 134 -13.58 1.33 -4.51
C ILE A 134 -12.71 0.35 -5.30
N ARG A 135 -11.40 0.56 -5.27
CA ARG A 135 -10.42 -0.23 -6.03
C ARG A 135 -9.63 -1.20 -5.18
N ILE A 136 -9.55 -0.94 -3.88
CA ILE A 136 -8.81 -1.77 -2.94
C ILE A 136 -9.52 -1.86 -1.61
N VAL A 137 -9.57 -3.07 -1.05
CA VAL A 137 -10.09 -3.31 0.29
C VAL A 137 -9.06 -4.11 1.07
N VAL A 138 -8.67 -3.59 2.23
CA VAL A 138 -7.88 -4.36 3.18
C VAL A 138 -8.84 -5.19 4.04
N VAL A 139 -8.65 -6.50 4.07
CA VAL A 139 -9.44 -7.45 4.87
C VAL A 139 -8.55 -8.19 5.88
N ASP A 140 -9.12 -8.70 6.97
CA ASP A 140 -8.37 -9.59 7.88
C ASP A 140 -8.32 -11.04 7.35
N ALA A 141 -9.37 -11.48 6.67
CA ALA A 141 -9.48 -12.80 6.08
C ALA A 141 -10.13 -12.72 4.69
N PHE A 142 -9.73 -13.63 3.81
CA PHE A 142 -10.40 -13.85 2.53
C PHE A 142 -11.63 -14.73 2.73
N GLY A 143 -12.66 -14.47 1.92
CA GLY A 143 -13.82 -15.37 1.82
C GLY A 143 -13.48 -16.70 1.14
N PRO A 144 -14.36 -17.71 1.28
CA PRO A 144 -14.14 -19.05 0.75
C PRO A 144 -14.17 -19.13 -0.78
N GLU A 145 -14.69 -18.10 -1.46
CA GLU A 145 -14.77 -18.08 -2.91
C GLU A 145 -13.38 -18.26 -3.55
N PRO A 146 -13.27 -19.18 -4.53
CA PRO A 146 -12.02 -19.38 -5.25
C PRO A 146 -11.62 -18.10 -5.98
N ARG A 147 -10.31 -17.93 -6.22
CA ARG A 147 -9.76 -16.77 -6.93
C ARG A 147 -10.47 -16.60 -8.28
N GLY A 148 -11.37 -15.63 -8.39
CA GLY A 148 -12.14 -15.34 -9.61
C GLY A 148 -11.35 -14.65 -10.73
N SER A 149 -10.01 -14.69 -10.72
CA SER A 149 -9.18 -13.79 -11.54
C SER A 149 -8.25 -14.49 -12.51
N ARG A 150 -8.29 -14.03 -13.76
CA ARG A 150 -7.30 -14.26 -14.84
C ARG A 150 -5.98 -13.52 -14.62
N ARG A 151 -5.93 -12.53 -13.71
CA ARG A 151 -4.73 -11.77 -13.37
C ARG A 151 -4.12 -12.28 -12.06
N PRO A 152 -2.93 -12.88 -12.09
CA PRO A 152 -2.27 -13.32 -10.87
C PRO A 152 -1.87 -12.12 -10.02
N ALA A 153 -1.99 -12.26 -8.70
CA ALA A 153 -1.38 -11.33 -7.75
C ALA A 153 0.15 -11.36 -7.91
N PRO A 154 0.86 -10.26 -7.62
CA PRO A 154 2.32 -10.30 -7.52
C PRO A 154 2.78 -11.38 -6.54
N ALA A 155 3.88 -12.06 -6.88
CA ALA A 155 4.40 -13.13 -6.06
C ALA A 155 4.69 -12.64 -4.62
N GLY A 156 4.26 -13.41 -3.62
CA GLY A 156 4.44 -13.06 -2.21
C GLY A 156 3.46 -12.02 -1.66
N TRP A 157 2.52 -11.53 -2.46
CA TRP A 157 1.47 -10.62 -1.99
C TRP A 157 0.23 -11.42 -1.60
N ALA A 158 -0.24 -11.20 -0.38
CA ALA A 158 -1.51 -11.76 0.07
C ALA A 158 -2.67 -10.91 -0.46
N CYS A 159 -2.86 -10.90 -1.79
CA CYS A 159 -3.99 -10.23 -2.43
C CYS A 159 -4.68 -11.13 -3.46
N ARG A 160 -5.91 -10.75 -3.82
CA ARG A 160 -6.70 -11.39 -4.88
C ARG A 160 -7.62 -10.35 -5.53
N LEU A 161 -8.07 -10.65 -6.75
CA LEU A 161 -8.98 -9.83 -7.51
C LEU A 161 -10.33 -10.57 -7.60
N PRO A 162 -11.25 -10.41 -6.63
CA PRO A 162 -12.56 -11.10 -6.63
C PRO A 162 -13.42 -10.73 -7.84
N VAL A 163 -13.39 -9.46 -8.24
CA VAL A 163 -14.09 -8.92 -9.42
C VAL A 163 -13.19 -7.92 -10.12
N TRP A 164 -13.44 -7.67 -11.41
CA TRP A 164 -12.69 -6.68 -12.17
C TRP A 164 -12.77 -5.30 -11.50
N GLY A 165 -11.62 -4.67 -11.31
CA GLY A 165 -11.53 -3.34 -10.72
C GLY A 165 -11.43 -3.28 -9.19
N LEU A 166 -11.54 -4.40 -8.46
CA LEU A 166 -11.46 -4.44 -6.99
C LEU A 166 -10.45 -5.47 -6.50
N TRP A 167 -9.40 -5.00 -5.83
CA TRP A 167 -8.44 -5.86 -5.15
C TRP A 167 -8.80 -6.05 -3.67
N GLU A 168 -8.84 -7.29 -3.22
CA GLU A 168 -8.79 -7.61 -1.79
C GLU A 168 -7.33 -7.84 -1.39
N VAL A 169 -6.89 -7.17 -0.33
CA VAL A 169 -5.57 -7.35 0.26
C VAL A 169 -5.73 -7.80 1.69
N ARG A 170 -5.17 -8.96 2.01
CA ARG A 170 -5.18 -9.46 3.38
C ARG A 170 -4.13 -8.73 4.20
N ALA A 171 -4.57 -8.19 5.33
CA ALA A 171 -3.66 -7.62 6.31
C ALA A 171 -2.76 -8.69 6.91
N ALA A 172 -1.58 -8.28 7.38
CA ALA A 172 -0.76 -9.19 8.16
C ALA A 172 -1.58 -9.73 9.34
N PRO A 173 -1.53 -11.05 9.63
CA PRO A 173 -2.18 -11.59 10.80
C PRO A 173 -1.79 -10.80 12.05
N ARG A 174 -2.75 -10.52 12.93
CA ARG A 174 -2.42 -10.07 14.28
C ARG A 174 -1.71 -11.23 14.96
N GLU A 175 -0.40 -11.14 15.10
CA GLU A 175 0.40 -12.25 15.64
C GLU A 175 -0.08 -12.66 17.04
N SER A 176 0.00 -13.97 17.28
CA SER A 176 -0.31 -14.62 18.54
C SER A 176 0.57 -14.05 19.66
N ARG A 177 -0.06 -13.71 20.79
CA ARG A 177 0.61 -13.34 22.04
C ARG A 177 1.39 -14.55 22.57
N GLY A 178 2.66 -14.67 22.21
CA GLY A 178 3.59 -15.65 22.75
C GLY A 178 4.99 -15.07 22.91
N LEU A 179 5.81 -15.67 23.78
CA LEU A 179 7.18 -15.23 24.07
C LEU A 179 8.04 -15.05 22.80
N TRP A 180 7.85 -15.92 21.79
CA TRP A 180 8.57 -15.86 20.51
C TRP A 180 8.13 -14.72 19.59
N GLY A 181 6.88 -14.27 19.69
CA GLY A 181 6.37 -13.11 18.95
C GLY A 181 6.89 -11.78 19.51
N TRP A 182 7.38 -11.76 20.75
CA TRP A 182 8.00 -10.57 21.34
C TRP A 182 9.46 -10.38 20.87
N LEU A 183 10.23 -11.47 20.76
CA LEU A 183 11.63 -11.43 20.30
C LEU A 183 11.77 -11.17 18.79
N ASN A 184 10.87 -11.74 17.98
CA ASN A 184 10.89 -11.61 16.53
C ASN A 184 9.77 -10.70 16.01
N GLY A 185 9.36 -9.70 16.80
CA GLY A 185 8.15 -8.90 16.56
C GLY A 185 7.93 -8.46 15.10
N PRO A 186 6.71 -8.01 14.74
CA PRO A 186 6.12 -7.98 13.38
C PRO A 186 6.87 -7.16 12.30
N LEU A 187 8.00 -6.59 12.72
CA LEU A 187 8.94 -5.66 12.11
C LEU A 187 10.28 -6.32 11.71
N SER A 188 10.47 -7.61 12.03
CA SER A 188 11.76 -8.31 11.91
C SER A 188 12.03 -8.89 10.51
N GLN A 189 11.03 -9.45 9.83
CA GLN A 189 11.20 -10.11 8.53
C GLN A 189 10.37 -9.48 7.40
N LEU A 190 10.93 -8.46 6.76
CA LEU A 190 10.47 -8.03 5.42
C LEU A 190 11.22 -8.85 4.38
N ARG A 191 10.48 -9.59 3.55
CA ARG A 191 11.06 -10.26 2.38
C ARG A 191 11.06 -9.29 1.20
N PRO A 192 12.14 -9.23 0.40
CA PRO A 192 12.12 -8.44 -0.82
C PRO A 192 10.94 -8.83 -1.73
N GLY A 193 10.37 -7.85 -2.42
CA GLY A 193 9.18 -8.01 -3.27
C GLY A 193 7.88 -8.34 -2.52
N SER A 194 7.87 -8.51 -1.19
CA SER A 194 6.65 -8.82 -0.43
C SER A 194 5.80 -7.59 -0.11
N LEU A 195 4.53 -7.80 0.25
CA LEU A 195 3.63 -6.76 0.76
C LEU A 195 3.31 -7.00 2.25
N ARG A 196 3.39 -5.94 3.05
CA ARG A 196 2.98 -5.94 4.46
C ARG A 196 2.02 -4.78 4.73
N ILE A 197 0.81 -5.09 5.19
CA ILE A 197 -0.13 -4.10 5.71
C ILE A 197 -0.06 -4.11 7.24
N LEU A 198 0.44 -3.03 7.82
CA LEU A 198 0.53 -2.83 9.26
C LEU A 198 -0.74 -2.15 9.76
N ARG A 199 -1.57 -2.89 10.52
CA ARG A 199 -2.77 -2.34 11.16
C ARG A 199 -2.43 -1.86 12.57
N VAL A 200 -2.54 -0.56 12.78
CA VAL A 200 -2.29 0.07 14.09
C VAL A 200 -3.45 -0.20 15.05
N GLY A 201 -4.68 -0.20 14.54
CA GLY A 201 -5.90 -0.20 15.36
C GLY A 201 -6.54 1.19 15.42
N LYS A 202 -7.53 1.34 16.32
CA LYS A 202 -8.04 2.66 16.71
C LYS A 202 -6.93 3.45 17.40
N VAL A 203 -6.72 4.68 16.96
CA VAL A 203 -5.74 5.60 17.54
C VAL A 203 -6.48 6.50 18.53
N PRO A 204 -6.20 6.40 19.85
CA PRO A 204 -6.85 7.29 20.80
C PRO A 204 -6.37 8.72 20.57
N MET A 205 -7.29 9.68 20.74
CA MET A 205 -7.03 11.10 20.53
C MET A 205 -7.00 11.81 21.87
N GLY A 206 -5.86 12.42 22.17
CA GLY A 206 -5.70 13.33 23.30
C GLY A 206 -5.84 14.80 22.85
N PRO A 207 -5.85 15.74 23.81
CA PRO A 207 -5.92 17.18 23.52
C PRO A 207 -4.74 17.68 22.66
N SER A 208 -3.61 17.00 22.72
CA SER A 208 -2.39 17.33 21.96
C SER A 208 -2.23 16.53 20.66
N GLY A 209 -3.16 15.62 20.33
CA GLY A 209 -3.13 14.82 19.09
C GLY A 209 -3.28 13.32 19.34
N PRO A 210 -3.04 12.48 18.32
CA PRO A 210 -3.07 11.03 18.46
C PRO A 210 -2.04 10.57 19.49
N VAL A 211 -2.49 9.76 20.45
CA VAL A 211 -1.63 9.18 21.50
C VAL A 211 -1.44 7.70 21.17
N SER A 212 -0.60 7.38 20.20
CA SER A 212 -0.35 5.98 19.84
C SER A 212 1.13 5.66 19.68
N THR A 213 1.70 5.14 20.77
CA THR A 213 3.05 4.56 20.79
C THR A 213 3.25 3.49 19.73
N ARG A 214 2.16 2.81 19.30
CA ARG A 214 2.22 1.82 18.22
C ARG A 214 2.34 2.48 16.84
N LEU A 215 1.55 3.52 16.57
CA LEU A 215 1.60 4.24 15.31
C LEU A 215 2.99 4.83 15.09
N ASP A 216 3.54 5.50 16.10
CA ASP A 216 4.86 6.13 16.03
C ASP A 216 5.97 5.08 15.87
N ARG A 217 5.85 3.95 16.57
CA ARG A 217 6.78 2.82 16.42
C ARG A 217 6.77 2.25 15.00
N TYR A 218 5.59 2.08 14.39
CA TYR A 218 5.49 1.59 13.02
C TYR A 218 5.98 2.61 12.00
N ALA A 219 5.70 3.90 12.22
CA ALA A 219 6.21 5.01 11.43
C ALA A 219 7.74 5.00 11.40
N ALA A 220 8.35 5.09 12.58
CA ALA A 220 9.79 5.15 12.74
C ALA A 220 10.47 3.88 12.23
N TRP A 221 9.83 2.71 12.38
CA TRP A 221 10.34 1.48 11.78
C TRP A 221 10.30 1.54 10.24
N ALA A 222 9.19 1.96 9.66
CA ALA A 222 9.02 2.02 8.21
C ALA A 222 9.99 3.02 7.58
N GLU A 223 10.15 4.20 8.20
CA GLU A 223 11.14 5.20 7.82
C GLU A 223 12.57 4.63 7.84
N ARG A 224 12.98 3.96 8.92
CA ARG A 224 14.30 3.31 8.98
C ARG A 224 14.50 2.29 7.85
N ARG A 225 13.47 1.53 7.50
CA ARG A 225 13.53 0.55 6.40
C ARG A 225 13.57 1.20 5.02
N GLN A 226 12.91 2.34 4.86
CA GLN A 226 12.92 3.15 3.65
C GLN A 226 14.30 3.78 3.41
N THR A 227 14.91 4.39 4.44
CA THR A 227 16.27 4.93 4.35
C THR A 227 17.30 3.84 3.99
N GLY A 228 17.12 2.63 4.52
CA GLY A 228 17.97 1.48 4.17
C GLY A 228 17.63 0.81 2.82
N GLN A 229 16.72 1.38 2.01
CA GLN A 229 16.24 0.83 0.74
C GLN A 229 15.69 -0.61 0.83
N ARG A 230 15.24 -1.03 2.02
CA ARG A 230 14.66 -2.36 2.24
C ARG A 230 13.14 -2.39 2.09
N ALA A 231 12.51 -1.22 2.15
CA ALA A 231 11.08 -1.07 2.00
C ALA A 231 10.73 0.22 1.23
N ARG A 232 9.62 0.17 0.49
CA ARG A 232 8.87 1.36 0.06
C ARG A 232 7.60 1.46 0.90
N VAL A 233 7.35 2.63 1.47
CA VAL A 233 6.12 2.90 2.22
C VAL A 233 5.16 3.61 1.28
N VAL A 234 3.96 3.06 1.10
CA VAL A 234 2.98 3.55 0.11
C VAL A 234 1.60 3.66 0.76
N GLY A 235 0.77 4.54 0.19
CA GLY A 235 -0.65 4.58 0.49
C GLY A 235 -1.43 3.40 -0.12
N LEU A 236 -2.68 3.20 0.30
CA LEU A 236 -3.56 2.17 -0.29
C LEU A 236 -3.95 2.46 -1.74
N SER A 237 -4.12 3.72 -2.11
CA SER A 237 -4.50 4.20 -3.43
C SER A 237 -3.34 4.02 -4.41
N ASP A 238 -2.11 4.28 -3.96
CA ASP A 238 -0.89 3.97 -4.70
C ASP A 238 -0.69 2.46 -4.86
N LEU A 239 -1.03 1.69 -3.81
CA LEU A 239 -1.02 0.24 -3.86
C LEU A 239 -2.01 -0.29 -4.91
N ALA A 240 -3.21 0.29 -4.99
CA ALA A 240 -4.20 -0.04 -6.00
C ALA A 240 -3.68 0.24 -7.42
N THR A 241 -3.00 1.37 -7.61
CA THR A 241 -2.35 1.72 -8.88
C THR A 241 -1.23 0.75 -9.25
N THR A 242 -0.41 0.36 -8.28
CA THR A 242 0.65 -0.65 -8.46
C THR A 242 0.09 -2.00 -8.87
N LEU A 243 -0.99 -2.44 -8.20
CA LEU A 243 -1.69 -3.68 -8.53
C LEU A 243 -2.39 -3.61 -9.89
N ALA A 244 -2.87 -2.44 -10.29
CA ALA A 244 -3.45 -2.21 -11.61
C ALA A 244 -2.38 -2.17 -12.72
N GLY A 245 -1.16 -1.72 -12.45
CA GLY A 245 -0.05 -1.64 -13.42
C GLY A 245 0.81 -2.90 -13.56
N GLY A 246 0.94 -3.74 -12.52
CA GLY A 246 1.83 -4.93 -12.49
C GLY A 246 1.43 -6.12 -13.37
N GLY A 247 0.85 -5.87 -14.54
CA GLY A 247 0.34 -6.83 -15.52
C GLY A 247 0.91 -6.60 -16.91
N GLU A 248 1.62 -5.50 -17.13
CA GLU A 248 2.65 -5.49 -18.16
C GLU A 248 3.85 -6.28 -17.61
N PRO A 249 4.20 -7.44 -18.22
CA PRO A 249 5.53 -7.95 -18.02
C PRO A 249 6.51 -6.83 -18.43
N PRO A 250 7.69 -6.72 -17.81
CA PRO A 250 8.74 -5.91 -18.41
C PRO A 250 8.90 -6.40 -19.85
N LEU A 251 8.67 -5.52 -20.82
CA LEU A 251 8.91 -5.77 -22.25
C LEU A 251 10.44 -5.89 -22.46
N THR A 252 11.03 -6.93 -21.89
CA THR A 252 12.41 -7.33 -22.08
C THR A 252 12.37 -8.65 -22.86
N GLY A 253 11.99 -8.54 -24.12
CA GLY A 253 11.87 -9.70 -25.01
C GLY A 253 11.17 -9.31 -26.30
N SER A 254 11.95 -8.78 -27.23
CA SER A 254 11.55 -8.56 -28.62
C SER A 254 10.84 -9.79 -29.20
N ILE A 255 9.52 -9.68 -29.45
CA ILE A 255 8.75 -10.67 -30.24
C ILE A 255 8.70 -10.17 -31.69
N LEU A 256 9.87 -9.97 -32.29
CA LEU A 256 10.03 -9.80 -33.74
C LEU A 256 11.20 -10.65 -34.22
N LYS A 257 10.98 -11.97 -34.31
CA LYS A 257 11.76 -12.85 -35.20
C LYS A 257 11.04 -14.18 -35.43
N ALA A 258 10.11 -14.19 -36.38
CA ALA A 258 9.78 -15.34 -37.22
C ALA A 258 8.71 -14.91 -38.24
N ALA A 259 9.17 -14.38 -39.37
CA ALA A 259 8.49 -14.48 -40.66
C ALA A 259 9.58 -14.89 -41.67
#